data_AF-A0AAV1R0D5-F1
#
_entry.id   AF-A0AAV1R0D5-F1
#
_cell.length_a   1.000
_cell.length_b   1.000
_cell.length_c   1.000
_cell.angle_alpha   90.00
_cell.angle_beta   90.00
_cell.angle_gamma   90.00
#
_symmetry.space_group_name_H-M   'P 1'
#
loop_
_entity.id
_entity.type
_entity.pdbx_description
1 polymer ?
#
loop_
_entity_poly.entity_id
_entity_poly.type
_entity_poly.pdbx_seq_one_letter_code
_entity_poly.pdbx_strand_id
1 'polypeptide(L)'
;MGFVASHSSHSLSSPHSSLQLSSSSSSSSSWSKSTLFSGTPLSFSPPTGQKAQTIKRLVLFSKRVSPLEEAMRIRRERELQKTTKFRKRPPLRRGRVSPRLPVPDDIPKPPYFGSNELPEISSEHQIHDSEGIVKMRAACELAARVLENAGKLVRVSSVNRFGLGWEPLFMLVNPFYDARLEFFSQSVGISDALYQLQGVSSLHMLVMLPSVTTNEIDKAVHQMIIDAGAYPSPLGYGGFPKSVCTSVNECMCHGIPDSRQLQDGDIINIDVTVYLNGYHGDTSKTFLCGNVSDALKRFVKVTEECLERGIAVCKDGASFKKIGKKIRGLVSHEHSSSLSSLLYEPVLD
;
A
#
# COMPACT_ATOMS: atom_id res chain seq x y z
N MET A 1 -12.18 -3.32 5.74
CA MET A 1 -13.64 -3.53 5.76
C MET A 1 -14.05 -3.41 4.32
N GLY A 2 -14.35 -4.54 3.67
CA GLY A 2 -14.64 -4.58 2.23
C GLY A 2 -16.10 -4.26 1.94
N PHE A 3 -16.38 -3.82 0.72
CA PHE A 3 -17.73 -3.57 0.20
C PHE A 3 -18.49 -4.90 0.03
N VAL A 4 -19.76 -4.95 0.45
CA VAL A 4 -20.60 -6.17 0.39
C VAL A 4 -21.60 -6.04 -0.76
N ALA A 5 -21.68 -7.06 -1.61
CA ALA A 5 -22.71 -7.19 -2.66
C ALA A 5 -23.96 -7.86 -2.07
N SER A 6 -25.15 -7.28 -2.23
CA SER A 6 -26.42 -7.93 -1.91
C SER A 6 -27.20 -8.25 -3.19
N HIS A 7 -27.79 -9.45 -3.26
CA HIS A 7 -28.86 -9.84 -4.19
C HIS A 7 -29.94 -10.58 -3.42
N SER A 8 -31.19 -10.36 -3.81
CA SER A 8 -32.42 -10.76 -3.12
C SER A 8 -32.79 -12.22 -3.37
N SER A 9 -33.17 -12.97 -2.33
CA SER A 9 -33.99 -14.19 -2.47
C SER A 9 -34.80 -14.50 -1.20
N HIS A 10 -35.98 -15.09 -1.42
CA HIS A 10 -37.15 -15.20 -0.53
C HIS A 10 -37.01 -16.13 0.69
N SER A 11 -37.79 -15.80 1.72
CA SER A 11 -37.87 -16.39 3.07
C SER A 11 -38.76 -17.64 3.18
N LEU A 12 -38.40 -18.55 4.09
CA LEU A 12 -39.29 -19.49 4.80
C LEU A 12 -38.73 -19.79 6.21
N SER A 13 -39.62 -19.97 7.18
CA SER A 13 -39.45 -19.70 8.61
C SER A 13 -39.39 -20.93 9.56
N SER A 14 -38.61 -20.77 10.67
CA SER A 14 -38.86 -21.25 12.07
C SER A 14 -38.58 -22.73 12.49
N PRO A 15 -38.42 -23.07 13.81
CA PRO A 15 -37.77 -22.34 14.94
C PRO A 15 -37.05 -23.22 16.05
N HIS A 16 -36.45 -22.52 17.05
CA HIS A 16 -36.08 -22.89 18.46
C HIS A 16 -34.99 -23.97 18.70
N SER A 17 -34.09 -23.92 19.71
CA SER A 17 -34.26 -23.59 21.14
C SER A 17 -32.93 -23.26 21.88
N SER A 18 -33.09 -22.58 23.03
CA SER A 18 -32.11 -22.02 23.98
C SER A 18 -31.47 -23.06 24.91
N LEU A 19 -30.34 -22.73 25.57
CA LEU A 19 -30.04 -23.09 26.97
C LEU A 19 -28.82 -22.29 27.54
N GLN A 20 -28.97 -21.81 28.78
CA GLN A 20 -27.99 -21.10 29.63
C GLN A 20 -27.26 -22.08 30.59
N LEU A 21 -26.14 -21.64 31.19
CA LEU A 21 -25.73 -21.71 32.62
C LEU A 21 -24.21 -21.36 32.68
N SER A 22 -23.73 -20.24 33.27
CA SER A 22 -23.63 -19.78 34.68
C SER A 22 -22.31 -20.15 35.39
N SER A 23 -21.56 -19.10 35.79
CA SER A 23 -20.69 -18.93 37.00
C SER A 23 -19.50 -19.89 37.22
N SER A 24 -18.36 -19.56 37.84
CA SER A 24 -18.10 -18.65 38.95
C SER A 24 -16.59 -18.29 39.08
N SER A 25 -16.38 -17.32 39.96
CA SER A 25 -15.23 -16.50 40.38
C SER A 25 -14.04 -17.14 41.11
N SER A 26 -12.99 -16.29 41.26
CA SER A 26 -12.00 -16.14 42.36
C SER A 26 -10.57 -16.59 42.01
N SER A 27 -9.46 -15.99 42.45
CA SER A 27 -9.07 -14.70 43.06
C SER A 27 -7.56 -14.79 43.37
N SER A 28 -6.79 -13.68 43.24
CA SER A 28 -5.56 -13.29 44.03
C SER A 28 -4.36 -14.26 44.13
N SER A 29 -3.07 -13.91 44.21
CA SER A 29 -2.31 -12.64 44.26
C SER A 29 -0.80 -12.92 44.39
N SER A 30 0.04 -11.99 43.90
CA SER A 30 1.26 -11.43 44.52
C SER A 30 2.64 -12.17 44.59
N TRP A 31 3.60 -11.60 43.85
CA TRP A 31 5.01 -11.18 44.15
C TRP A 31 6.04 -12.07 44.88
N SER A 32 7.26 -12.18 44.29
CA SER A 32 8.59 -11.71 44.79
C SER A 32 9.76 -12.36 43.99
N LYS A 33 10.57 -11.64 43.19
CA LYS A 33 11.89 -10.96 43.40
C LYS A 33 13.16 -11.85 43.57
N SER A 34 14.11 -11.68 42.61
CA SER A 34 15.61 -11.74 42.64
C SER A 34 16.29 -13.07 43.04
N THR A 35 17.44 -13.53 42.50
CA THR A 35 18.81 -12.97 42.30
C THR A 35 19.61 -13.90 41.34
N LEU A 36 20.34 -13.40 40.33
CA LEU A 36 21.80 -13.19 40.20
C LEU A 36 22.76 -14.42 40.22
N PHE A 37 23.63 -14.41 39.20
CA PHE A 37 24.62 -15.39 38.73
C PHE A 37 26.00 -15.29 39.41
N SER A 38 26.68 -16.43 39.57
CA SER A 38 28.14 -16.68 39.40
C SER A 38 28.34 -18.20 39.54
N GLY A 39 29.23 -18.97 38.90
CA GLY A 39 30.34 -18.80 37.98
C GLY A 39 31.29 -19.99 38.24
N THR A 40 31.76 -20.73 37.23
CA THR A 40 33.00 -21.55 37.30
C THR A 40 33.36 -22.13 35.92
N PRO A 41 34.63 -22.09 35.48
CA PRO A 41 35.08 -22.72 34.23
C PRO A 41 35.61 -24.15 34.49
N LEU A 42 35.18 -25.11 33.67
CA LEU A 42 35.70 -26.48 33.69
C LEU A 42 36.92 -26.61 32.77
N SER A 43 38.01 -27.13 33.32
CA SER A 43 39.21 -27.58 32.60
C SER A 43 39.09 -29.06 32.29
N PHE A 44 39.44 -29.48 31.07
CA PHE A 44 39.57 -30.89 30.71
C PHE A 44 40.83 -31.11 29.87
N SER A 45 41.69 -32.01 30.36
CA SER A 45 42.80 -32.61 29.61
C SER A 45 42.31 -33.86 28.88
N PRO A 46 42.72 -34.13 27.62
CA PRO A 46 42.34 -35.36 26.93
C PRO A 46 43.40 -36.46 27.05
N PRO A 47 43.02 -37.76 27.01
CA PRO A 47 43.96 -38.86 26.86
C PRO A 47 44.26 -39.17 25.38
N THR A 48 45.37 -39.88 25.20
CA THR A 48 46.01 -40.31 23.95
C THR A 48 45.25 -41.41 23.21
N GLY A 49 45.26 -41.38 21.86
CA GLY A 49 44.89 -42.57 21.06
C GLY A 49 44.27 -42.34 19.67
N GLN A 50 45.13 -42.10 18.68
CA GLN A 50 45.08 -42.53 17.27
C GLN A 50 43.92 -42.17 16.29
N LYS A 51 44.43 -41.67 15.15
CA LYS A 51 44.01 -41.75 13.72
C LYS A 51 43.19 -40.61 13.13
N ALA A 52 43.79 -40.09 12.07
CA ALA A 52 43.49 -38.85 11.37
C ALA A 52 42.20 -38.95 10.54
N GLN A 53 41.27 -38.05 10.85
CA GLN A 53 40.32 -37.54 9.87
C GLN A 53 40.77 -36.14 9.47
N THR A 54 40.88 -35.90 8.16
CA THR A 54 41.27 -34.63 7.56
C THR A 54 40.20 -33.58 7.88
N ILE A 55 40.34 -32.89 9.00
CA ILE A 55 39.54 -31.70 9.32
C ILE A 55 40.05 -30.59 8.39
N LYS A 56 39.23 -30.20 7.41
CA LYS A 56 39.45 -28.95 6.65
C LYS A 56 39.48 -27.82 7.67
N ARG A 57 40.66 -27.24 7.91
CA ARG A 57 40.86 -26.11 8.81
C ARG A 57 40.14 -24.90 8.20
N LEU A 58 38.90 -24.66 8.60
CA LEU A 58 38.19 -23.43 8.29
C LEU A 58 38.88 -22.32 9.08
N VAL A 59 39.78 -21.58 8.43
CA VAL A 59 40.40 -20.39 9.01
C VAL A 59 39.39 -19.25 8.90
N LEU A 60 38.64 -19.02 9.98
CA LEU A 60 37.85 -17.80 10.15
C LEU A 60 38.84 -16.63 10.35
N PHE A 61 39.07 -15.85 9.29
CA PHE A 61 39.69 -14.53 9.43
C PHE A 61 38.67 -13.59 10.09
N SER A 62 38.71 -13.51 11.42
CA SER A 62 38.13 -12.36 12.11
C SER A 62 39.06 -11.18 11.86
N LYS A 63 38.68 -10.29 10.93
CA LYS A 63 39.29 -8.96 10.86
C LYS A 63 38.97 -8.28 12.19
N ARG A 64 39.98 -8.18 13.08
CA ARG A 64 39.89 -7.30 14.24
C ARG A 64 39.83 -5.88 13.69
N VAL A 65 38.63 -5.32 13.64
CA VAL A 65 38.43 -3.89 13.41
C VAL A 65 39.14 -3.19 14.56
N SER A 66 40.04 -2.26 14.25
CA SER A 66 40.74 -1.53 15.29
C SER A 66 39.71 -0.75 16.14
N PRO A 67 39.95 -0.56 17.44
CA PRO A 67 39.06 0.25 18.28
C PRO A 67 38.80 1.66 17.70
N LEU A 68 39.77 2.18 16.95
CA LEU A 68 39.66 3.47 16.27
C LEU A 68 38.71 3.43 15.07
N GLU A 69 38.77 2.40 14.24
CA GLU A 69 37.84 2.22 13.11
C GLU A 69 36.40 2.01 13.57
N GLU A 70 36.21 1.22 14.64
CA GLU A 70 34.89 1.02 15.23
C GLU A 70 34.35 2.33 15.85
N ALA A 71 35.20 3.09 16.55
CA ALA A 71 34.84 4.40 17.08
C ALA A 71 34.50 5.41 15.97
N MET A 72 35.23 5.41 14.85
CA MET A 72 34.93 6.25 13.69
C MET A 72 33.63 5.85 13.00
N ARG A 73 33.33 4.56 12.90
CA ARG A 73 32.06 4.06 12.38
C ARG A 73 30.90 4.47 13.28
N ILE A 74 30.99 4.23 14.59
CA ILE A 74 29.99 4.65 15.57
C ILE A 74 29.80 6.17 15.54
N ARG A 75 30.87 6.95 15.38
CA ARG A 75 30.79 8.41 15.24
C ARG A 75 30.08 8.83 13.95
N ARG A 76 30.39 8.22 12.81
CA ARG A 76 29.68 8.46 11.54
C ARG A 76 28.20 8.09 11.63
N GLU A 77 27.87 6.93 12.22
CA GLU A 77 26.48 6.52 12.46
C GLU A 77 25.75 7.52 13.38
N ARG A 78 26.41 8.01 14.44
CA ARG A 78 25.87 9.04 15.33
C ARG A 78 25.74 10.41 14.64
N GLU A 79 26.64 10.78 13.74
CA GLU A 79 26.58 12.02 12.97
C GLU A 79 25.48 11.96 11.89
N LEU A 80 25.30 10.82 11.23
CA LEU A 80 24.15 10.53 10.35
C LEU A 80 22.82 10.57 11.13
N GLN A 81 22.78 10.02 12.36
CA GLN A 81 21.60 10.09 13.21
C GLN A 81 21.33 11.51 13.77
N LYS A 82 22.38 12.29 14.08
CA LYS A 82 22.25 13.68 14.56
C LYS A 82 21.82 14.66 13.47
N THR A 83 22.14 14.39 12.20
CA THR A 83 21.76 15.24 11.06
C THR A 83 20.32 15.00 10.61
N THR A 84 19.74 13.83 10.89
CA THR A 84 18.31 13.58 10.70
C THR A 84 17.50 14.14 11.88
N LYS A 85 17.44 15.47 12.03
CA LYS A 85 16.28 16.06 12.72
C LYS A 85 15.06 15.63 11.91
N PHE A 86 14.23 14.74 12.45
CA PHE A 86 12.95 14.39 11.85
C PHE A 86 12.16 15.69 11.67
N ARG A 87 12.21 16.26 10.46
CA ARG A 87 11.33 17.37 10.10
C ARG A 87 9.94 16.76 10.07
N LYS A 88 9.15 17.03 11.11
CA LYS A 88 7.72 16.69 11.12
C LYS A 88 7.11 17.32 9.87
N ARG A 89 6.52 16.49 9.00
CA ARG A 89 5.78 16.99 7.85
C ARG A 89 4.62 17.86 8.36
N PRO A 90 4.29 18.96 7.67
CA PRO A 90 3.06 19.66 7.99
C PRO A 90 1.87 18.70 7.84
N PRO A 91 0.83 18.81 8.67
CA PRO A 91 -0.37 18.00 8.52
C PRO A 91 -0.96 18.14 7.11
N LEU A 92 -1.51 17.05 6.58
CA LEU A 92 -2.20 17.03 5.32
C LEU A 92 -3.37 18.00 5.32
N ARG A 93 -3.52 18.71 4.20
CA ARG A 93 -4.64 19.60 3.92
C ARG A 93 -5.39 19.08 2.71
N ARG A 94 -6.72 19.10 2.79
CA ARG A 94 -7.58 18.78 1.66
C ARG A 94 -7.39 19.83 0.57
N GLY A 95 -7.20 19.36 -0.65
CA GLY A 95 -7.22 20.15 -1.87
C GLY A 95 -8.65 20.36 -2.39
N ARG A 96 -8.76 20.87 -3.63
CA ARG A 96 -10.02 21.02 -4.33
C ARG A 96 -10.46 19.69 -4.93
N VAL A 97 -11.63 19.20 -4.51
CA VAL A 97 -12.27 18.02 -5.11
C VAL A 97 -12.89 18.44 -6.44
N SER A 98 -12.54 17.76 -7.54
CA SER A 98 -13.17 18.03 -8.84
C SER A 98 -14.60 17.46 -8.90
N PRO A 99 -15.45 17.90 -9.86
CA PRO A 99 -16.78 17.35 -10.03
C PRO A 99 -16.79 15.82 -10.19
N ARG A 100 -17.96 15.20 -9.97
CA ARG A 100 -18.16 13.77 -10.19
C ARG A 100 -17.97 13.44 -11.67
N LEU A 101 -17.28 12.34 -11.96
CA LEU A 101 -17.10 11.85 -13.32
C LEU A 101 -18.34 11.06 -13.77
N PRO A 102 -18.79 11.23 -15.03
CA PRO A 102 -20.00 10.58 -15.53
C PRO A 102 -19.74 9.10 -15.83
N VAL A 103 -20.75 8.25 -15.62
CA VAL A 103 -20.73 6.84 -16.02
C VAL A 103 -21.70 6.66 -17.20
N PRO A 104 -21.28 6.07 -18.33
CA PRO A 104 -22.16 5.79 -19.47
C PRO A 104 -23.40 4.96 -19.10
N ASP A 105 -24.52 5.16 -19.82
CA ASP A 105 -25.80 4.53 -19.51
C ASP A 105 -25.80 3.01 -19.70
N ASP A 106 -24.98 2.50 -20.62
CA ASP A 106 -24.81 1.08 -20.96
C ASP A 106 -24.04 0.27 -19.89
N ILE A 107 -23.27 0.92 -19.02
CA ILE A 107 -22.57 0.26 -17.91
C ILE A 107 -23.58 -0.19 -16.85
N PRO A 108 -23.65 -1.48 -16.47
CA PRO A 108 -24.51 -1.93 -15.39
C PRO A 108 -24.19 -1.22 -14.07
N LYS A 109 -25.20 -0.65 -13.42
CA LYS A 109 -25.05 0.12 -12.18
C LYS A 109 -25.41 -0.73 -10.95
N PRO A 110 -24.72 -0.57 -9.81
CA PRO A 110 -25.05 -1.30 -8.60
C PRO A 110 -26.36 -0.79 -7.97
N PRO A 111 -27.00 -1.56 -7.05
CA PRO A 111 -28.29 -1.21 -6.47
C PRO A 111 -28.36 0.13 -5.73
N TYR A 112 -27.22 0.63 -5.22
CA TYR A 112 -27.13 1.92 -4.54
C TYR A 112 -26.97 3.12 -5.49
N PHE A 113 -26.87 2.89 -6.81
CA PHE A 113 -26.74 3.98 -7.76
C PHE A 113 -27.95 4.92 -7.70
N GLY A 114 -27.68 6.23 -7.60
CA GLY A 114 -28.72 7.25 -7.46
C GLY A 114 -29.26 7.43 -6.03
N SER A 115 -28.84 6.61 -5.07
CA SER A 115 -29.14 6.77 -3.65
C SER A 115 -27.89 7.18 -2.86
N ASN A 116 -28.09 7.87 -1.74
CA ASN A 116 -27.04 8.11 -0.74
C ASN A 116 -27.15 7.14 0.45
N GLU A 117 -28.14 6.26 0.45
CA GLU A 117 -28.32 5.25 1.49
C GLU A 117 -27.32 4.11 1.28
N LEU A 118 -26.75 3.63 2.39
CA LEU A 118 -25.88 2.46 2.35
C LEU A 118 -26.71 1.19 2.18
N PRO A 119 -26.29 0.24 1.32
CA PRO A 119 -26.92 -1.07 1.25
C PRO A 119 -26.92 -1.76 2.62
N GLU A 120 -28.00 -2.48 2.91
CA GLU A 120 -28.07 -3.32 4.11
C GLU A 120 -27.01 -4.42 4.05
N ILE A 121 -26.25 -4.58 5.14
CA ILE A 121 -25.28 -5.66 5.28
C ILE A 121 -26.03 -6.90 5.74
N SER A 122 -26.12 -7.91 4.87
CA SER A 122 -26.69 -9.20 5.25
C SER A 122 -25.91 -9.83 6.41
N SER A 123 -26.64 -10.41 7.36
CA SER A 123 -26.07 -11.22 8.44
C SER A 123 -25.67 -12.63 7.96
N GLU A 124 -26.14 -13.04 6.78
CA GLU A 124 -25.85 -14.34 6.20
C GLU A 124 -24.55 -14.32 5.40
N HIS A 125 -23.77 -15.39 5.54
CA HIS A 125 -22.55 -15.58 4.75
C HIS A 125 -22.93 -16.11 3.38
N GLN A 126 -22.55 -15.37 2.33
CA GLN A 126 -22.77 -15.80 0.95
C GLN A 126 -21.82 -16.96 0.59
N ILE A 127 -22.40 -18.08 0.14
CA ILE A 127 -21.65 -19.20 -0.45
C ILE A 127 -21.90 -19.16 -1.96
N HIS A 128 -20.86 -18.88 -2.73
CA HIS A 128 -20.96 -18.81 -4.18
C HIS A 128 -20.94 -20.19 -4.83
N ASP A 129 -21.77 -20.38 -5.85
CA ASP A 129 -21.68 -21.50 -6.78
C ASP A 129 -20.53 -21.29 -7.78
N SER A 130 -20.38 -22.23 -8.73
CA SER A 130 -19.32 -22.17 -9.74
C SER A 130 -19.41 -20.92 -10.61
N GLU A 131 -20.61 -20.47 -10.98
CA GLU A 131 -20.83 -19.27 -11.79
C GLU A 131 -20.45 -18.00 -11.01
N GLY A 132 -20.91 -17.89 -9.76
CA GLY A 132 -20.58 -16.77 -8.87
C GLY A 132 -19.08 -16.67 -8.61
N ILE A 133 -18.39 -17.80 -8.45
CA ILE A 133 -16.92 -17.83 -8.32
C ILE A 133 -16.24 -17.30 -9.58
N VAL A 134 -16.71 -17.65 -10.79
CA VAL A 134 -16.16 -17.15 -12.05
C VAL A 134 -16.35 -15.63 -12.16
N LYS A 135 -17.54 -15.12 -11.84
CA LYS A 135 -17.82 -13.67 -11.88
C LYS A 135 -17.00 -12.90 -10.85
N MET A 136 -16.87 -13.43 -9.64
CA MET A 136 -16.02 -12.86 -8.58
C MET A 136 -14.55 -12.81 -9.02
N ARG A 137 -14.02 -13.87 -9.63
CA ARG A 137 -12.66 -13.90 -10.17
C ARG A 137 -12.46 -12.82 -11.24
N ALA A 138 -13.40 -12.67 -12.17
CA ALA A 138 -13.32 -11.64 -13.21
C ALA A 138 -13.31 -10.22 -12.63
N ALA A 139 -14.18 -9.94 -11.65
CA ALA A 139 -14.22 -8.63 -10.98
C ALA A 139 -12.92 -8.34 -10.20
N CYS A 140 -12.42 -9.31 -9.43
CA CYS A 140 -11.16 -9.17 -8.69
C CYS A 140 -9.94 -9.03 -9.61
N GLU A 141 -9.90 -9.76 -10.72
CA GLU A 141 -8.83 -9.64 -11.72
C GLU A 141 -8.81 -8.25 -12.34
N LEU A 142 -9.98 -7.71 -12.71
CA LEU A 142 -10.10 -6.35 -13.22
C LEU A 142 -9.62 -5.33 -12.18
N ALA A 143 -10.07 -5.43 -10.93
CA ALA A 143 -9.66 -4.52 -9.86
C ALA A 143 -8.13 -4.54 -9.66
N ALA A 144 -7.51 -5.72 -9.65
CA ALA A 144 -6.07 -5.88 -9.55
C ALA A 144 -5.32 -5.23 -10.72
N ARG A 145 -5.81 -5.43 -11.96
CA ARG A 145 -5.22 -4.84 -13.17
C ARG A 145 -5.31 -3.30 -13.16
N VAL A 146 -6.45 -2.77 -12.74
CA VAL A 146 -6.66 -1.32 -12.58
C VAL A 146 -5.73 -0.76 -11.50
N LEU A 147 -5.60 -1.43 -10.36
CA LEU A 147 -4.68 -1.04 -9.29
C LEU A 147 -3.22 -1.03 -9.74
N GLU A 148 -2.78 -2.06 -10.48
CA GLU A 148 -1.41 -2.12 -11.03
C GLU A 148 -1.13 -0.94 -11.96
N ASN A 149 -2.07 -0.62 -12.85
CA ASN A 149 -1.93 0.51 -13.76
C ASN A 149 -2.02 1.86 -13.05
N ALA A 150 -2.87 2.00 -12.03
CA ALA A 150 -2.93 3.19 -11.18
C ALA A 150 -1.60 3.43 -10.45
N GLY A 151 -0.95 2.35 -9.99
CA GLY A 151 0.37 2.39 -9.37
C GLY A 151 1.46 2.99 -10.27
N LYS A 152 1.39 2.75 -11.59
CA LYS A 152 2.33 3.32 -12.57
C LYS A 152 2.20 4.85 -12.70
N LEU A 153 1.06 5.41 -12.30
CA LEU A 153 0.83 6.85 -12.30
C LEU A 153 1.44 7.54 -11.08
N VAL A 154 1.80 6.80 -10.03
CA VAL A 154 2.41 7.34 -8.80
C VAL A 154 3.83 7.84 -9.12
N ARG A 155 3.90 9.10 -9.52
CA ARG A 155 5.15 9.79 -9.88
C ARG A 155 5.25 11.15 -9.20
N VAL A 156 6.46 11.49 -8.78
CA VAL A 156 6.82 12.80 -8.25
C VAL A 156 7.73 13.51 -9.23
N SER A 157 7.68 14.84 -9.26
CA SER A 157 8.59 15.63 -10.08
C SER A 157 10.03 15.34 -9.66
N SER A 158 10.83 14.85 -10.61
CA SER A 158 12.25 14.56 -10.38
C SER A 158 13.04 15.85 -10.57
N VAL A 159 13.30 16.60 -9.50
CA VAL A 159 14.31 17.67 -9.56
C VAL A 159 15.66 16.97 -9.62
N ASN A 160 16.28 16.95 -10.81
CA ASN A 160 17.64 16.49 -10.93
C ASN A 160 18.52 17.45 -10.11
N ARG A 161 19.28 16.91 -9.16
CA ARG A 161 20.04 17.66 -8.13
C ARG A 161 21.33 18.26 -8.71
N PHE A 162 21.31 18.73 -9.95
CA PHE A 162 22.38 19.52 -10.54
C PHE A 162 21.98 20.99 -10.42
N GLY A 163 22.53 21.67 -9.41
CA GLY A 163 22.21 23.03 -9.03
C GLY A 163 22.59 24.08 -10.06
N LEU A 164 21.91 24.10 -11.21
CA LEU A 164 21.94 25.19 -12.17
C LEU A 164 20.51 25.70 -12.29
N GLY A 165 20.30 26.94 -11.86
CA GLY A 165 19.00 27.61 -11.97
C GLY A 165 18.63 27.82 -13.43
N TRP A 166 17.42 27.43 -13.78
CA TRP A 166 16.83 27.71 -15.09
C TRP A 166 15.36 28.09 -14.90
N GLU A 167 14.95 29.21 -15.49
CA GLU A 167 13.54 29.60 -15.57
C GLU A 167 12.78 28.71 -16.57
N PRO A 168 11.46 28.46 -16.38
CA PRO A 168 10.75 27.42 -17.11
C PRO A 168 10.17 27.94 -18.43
N LEU A 169 10.66 27.41 -19.55
CA LEU A 169 9.91 27.40 -20.82
C LEU A 169 9.00 26.16 -20.81
N PHE A 170 7.70 26.40 -20.68
CA PHE A 170 6.66 25.37 -20.55
C PHE A 170 6.07 24.96 -21.92
N MET A 171 5.59 23.71 -21.96
CA MET A 171 4.61 23.08 -22.89
C MET A 171 5.12 22.39 -24.17
N LEU A 172 4.43 21.25 -24.45
CA LEU A 172 4.56 20.28 -25.56
C LEU A 172 5.78 19.36 -25.40
N VAL A 173 5.65 18.09 -25.01
CA VAL A 173 4.92 17.01 -25.70
C VAL A 173 4.67 15.88 -24.69
N ASN A 174 3.45 15.35 -24.62
CA ASN A 174 3.17 14.13 -23.87
C ASN A 174 2.33 13.20 -24.76
N PRO A 175 2.89 12.11 -25.30
CA PRO A 175 2.22 11.27 -26.31
C PRO A 175 1.23 10.25 -25.74
N PHE A 176 0.79 10.40 -24.48
CA PHE A 176 -0.18 9.48 -23.85
C PHE A 176 -1.62 10.01 -23.81
N TYR A 177 -1.87 11.16 -24.44
CA TYR A 177 -3.22 11.69 -24.63
C TYR A 177 -3.47 12.02 -26.10
N ASP A 178 -4.53 11.40 -26.63
CA ASP A 178 -5.26 11.71 -27.87
C ASP A 178 -4.83 11.04 -29.19
N ALA A 179 -5.78 10.32 -29.77
CA ALA A 179 -5.72 9.63 -31.06
C ALA A 179 -6.05 10.58 -32.23
N ARG A 180 -5.45 11.78 -32.28
CA ARG A 180 -5.65 12.78 -33.35
C ARG A 180 -4.38 13.51 -33.78
N LEU A 181 -3.29 12.78 -33.97
CA LEU A 181 -1.99 13.30 -34.43
C LEU A 181 -1.74 13.14 -35.94
N GLU A 182 -2.78 13.19 -36.78
CA GLU A 182 -2.60 13.20 -38.24
C GLU A 182 -2.84 14.57 -38.90
N PHE A 183 -3.34 15.57 -38.17
CA PHE A 183 -3.77 16.84 -38.79
C PHE A 183 -2.81 18.03 -38.62
N PHE A 184 -1.80 17.93 -37.75
CA PHE A 184 -0.94 19.08 -37.40
C PHE A 184 0.40 19.16 -38.16
N SER A 185 0.67 18.20 -39.05
CA SER A 185 1.91 18.17 -39.85
C SER A 185 1.90 19.11 -41.07
N GLN A 186 0.77 19.75 -41.41
CA GLN A 186 0.64 20.52 -42.65
C GLN A 186 0.62 22.05 -42.49
N SER A 187 0.56 22.59 -41.27
CA SER A 187 0.36 24.04 -41.05
C SER A 187 1.55 24.81 -40.48
N VAL A 188 2.65 24.14 -40.12
CA VAL A 188 3.86 24.80 -39.65
C VAL A 188 5.06 24.26 -40.43
N GLY A 189 5.42 24.96 -41.51
CA GLY A 189 6.57 24.64 -42.35
C GLY A 189 7.88 24.77 -41.57
N ILE A 190 8.25 23.72 -40.84
CA ILE A 190 9.61 23.54 -40.30
C ILE A 190 10.35 22.67 -41.31
N SER A 191 10.85 23.29 -42.38
CA SER A 191 11.73 22.65 -43.33
C SER A 191 13.14 22.52 -42.73
N ASP A 192 13.64 21.28 -42.66
CA ASP A 192 15.03 20.89 -42.96
C ASP A 192 16.20 21.56 -42.20
N ALA A 193 15.99 22.15 -41.03
CA ALA A 193 17.10 22.68 -40.21
C ALA A 193 17.56 21.76 -39.06
N LEU A 194 16.89 20.62 -38.83
CA LEU A 194 17.19 19.71 -37.69
C LEU A 194 17.92 18.41 -38.08
N TYR A 195 18.19 18.18 -39.37
CA TYR A 195 18.78 16.92 -39.86
C TYR A 195 20.32 16.92 -40.01
N GLN A 196 21.01 18.04 -39.74
CA GLN A 196 22.47 18.17 -39.92
C GLN A 196 23.30 18.28 -38.62
N LEU A 197 22.80 17.75 -37.49
CA LEU A 197 23.64 17.50 -36.31
C LEU A 197 23.72 16.00 -36.02
N GLN A 198 24.26 15.25 -36.97
CA GLN A 198 24.76 13.90 -36.73
C GLN A 198 26.06 13.98 -35.92
N GLY A 199 25.93 14.09 -34.60
CA GLY A 199 27.10 14.15 -33.71
C GLY A 199 26.83 14.33 -32.21
N VAL A 200 25.57 14.27 -31.75
CA VAL A 200 25.25 14.36 -30.31
C VAL A 200 24.37 13.19 -29.89
N SER A 201 25.00 12.05 -29.63
CA SER A 201 24.37 10.91 -28.98
C SER A 201 24.02 11.31 -27.54
N SER A 202 22.73 11.39 -27.21
CA SER A 202 22.16 11.79 -25.90
C SER A 202 21.87 13.28 -25.70
N LEU A 203 21.00 13.86 -26.54
CA LEU A 203 20.07 14.86 -26.01
C LEU A 203 19.04 14.14 -25.12
N HIS A 204 19.38 13.92 -23.84
CA HIS A 204 18.35 13.68 -22.83
C HIS A 204 17.55 14.96 -22.70
N MET A 205 16.50 15.12 -23.50
CA MET A 205 15.48 16.11 -23.26
C MET A 205 14.86 15.76 -21.91
N LEU A 206 15.32 16.42 -20.84
CA LEU A 206 14.88 16.18 -19.48
C LEU A 206 13.48 16.80 -19.33
N VAL A 207 12.47 16.08 -19.83
CA VAL A 207 11.07 16.48 -19.66
C VAL A 207 10.77 16.41 -18.15
N MET A 208 10.71 17.58 -17.52
CA MET A 208 10.25 17.74 -16.15
C MET A 208 8.77 17.38 -16.10
N LEU A 209 8.51 16.10 -15.85
CA LEU A 209 7.17 15.59 -15.67
C LEU A 209 6.61 16.14 -14.33
N PRO A 210 5.53 16.95 -14.33
CA PRO A 210 4.97 17.51 -13.11
C PRO A 210 4.43 16.39 -12.20
N SER A 211 4.47 16.59 -10.87
CA SER A 211 3.91 15.64 -9.92
C SER A 211 2.43 15.38 -10.20
N VAL A 212 2.01 14.13 -10.10
CA VAL A 212 0.60 13.76 -10.30
C VAL A 212 -0.26 14.22 -9.11
N THR A 213 -1.49 14.60 -9.38
CA THR A 213 -2.54 14.85 -8.37
C THR A 213 -3.36 13.60 -8.12
N THR A 214 -3.99 13.50 -6.94
CA THR A 214 -4.90 12.38 -6.66
C THR A 214 -6.15 12.42 -7.56
N ASN A 215 -6.62 13.60 -7.97
CA ASN A 215 -7.66 13.75 -9.01
C ASN A 215 -7.26 13.14 -10.37
N GLU A 216 -6.00 13.26 -10.79
CA GLU A 216 -5.53 12.65 -12.05
C GLU A 216 -5.51 11.12 -11.95
N ILE A 217 -5.14 10.58 -10.78
CA ILE A 217 -5.23 9.14 -10.49
C ILE A 217 -6.69 8.68 -10.55
N ASP A 218 -7.61 9.39 -9.91
CA ASP A 218 -9.06 9.09 -9.96
C ASP A 218 -9.60 9.10 -11.39
N LYS A 219 -9.24 10.10 -12.20
CA LYS A 219 -9.68 10.18 -13.59
C LYS A 219 -9.18 8.99 -14.42
N ALA A 220 -7.93 8.59 -14.24
CA ALA A 220 -7.37 7.45 -14.96
C ALA A 220 -8.00 6.12 -14.49
N VAL A 221 -8.16 5.93 -13.17
CA VAL A 221 -8.84 4.75 -12.60
C VAL A 221 -10.27 4.66 -13.10
N HIS A 222 -11.01 5.77 -13.06
CA HIS A 222 -12.36 5.85 -13.59
C HIS A 222 -12.40 5.40 -15.06
N GLN A 223 -11.56 5.99 -15.91
CA GLN A 223 -11.54 5.65 -17.34
C GLN A 223 -11.21 4.17 -17.58
N MET A 224 -10.19 3.61 -16.90
CA MET A 224 -9.85 2.19 -17.04
C MET A 224 -10.99 1.25 -16.64
N ILE A 225 -11.80 1.64 -15.65
CA ILE A 225 -12.96 0.86 -15.20
C ILE A 225 -14.10 0.95 -16.23
N ILE A 226 -14.38 2.15 -16.75
CA ILE A 226 -15.39 2.37 -17.79
C ILE A 226 -15.02 1.63 -19.08
N ASP A 227 -13.78 1.73 -19.53
CA ASP A 227 -13.28 1.06 -20.75
C ASP A 227 -13.40 -0.48 -20.65
N ALA A 228 -13.40 -1.01 -19.43
CA ALA A 228 -13.57 -2.43 -19.15
C ALA A 228 -15.04 -2.86 -18.98
N GLY A 229 -16.02 -1.96 -19.23
CA GLY A 229 -17.44 -2.26 -19.10
C GLY A 229 -17.93 -2.38 -17.65
N ALA A 230 -17.17 -1.84 -16.69
CA ALA A 230 -17.45 -1.95 -15.26
C ALA A 230 -17.82 -0.60 -14.63
N TYR A 231 -18.44 -0.66 -13.45
CA TYR A 231 -18.78 0.53 -12.66
C TYR A 231 -17.76 0.74 -11.53
N PRO A 232 -17.27 1.97 -11.28
CA PRO A 232 -16.37 2.25 -10.16
C PRO A 232 -17.15 2.27 -8.84
N SER A 233 -17.08 1.19 -8.06
CA SER A 233 -17.96 0.94 -6.91
C SER A 233 -18.02 2.09 -5.89
N PRO A 234 -16.91 2.76 -5.51
CA PRO A 234 -16.96 3.86 -4.56
C PRO A 234 -17.82 5.03 -5.02
N LEU A 235 -18.00 5.21 -6.34
CA LEU A 235 -18.73 6.33 -6.88
C LEU A 235 -20.20 6.27 -6.43
N GLY A 236 -20.64 7.27 -5.65
CA GLY A 236 -22.01 7.33 -5.14
C GLY A 236 -22.28 6.48 -3.91
N TYR A 237 -21.40 5.53 -3.55
CA TYR A 237 -21.60 4.67 -2.38
C TYR A 237 -21.63 5.51 -1.09
N GLY A 238 -22.77 5.54 -0.40
CA GLY A 238 -22.95 6.40 0.79
C GLY A 238 -22.69 7.89 0.52
N GLY A 239 -22.91 8.34 -0.73
CA GLY A 239 -22.60 9.71 -1.16
C GLY A 239 -21.12 9.98 -1.47
N PHE A 240 -20.24 8.97 -1.50
CA PHE A 240 -18.82 9.16 -1.82
C PHE A 240 -18.64 9.77 -3.23
N PRO A 241 -17.80 10.80 -3.41
CA PRO A 241 -17.84 11.62 -4.61
C PRO A 241 -16.97 11.11 -5.76
N LYS A 242 -16.10 10.12 -5.52
CA LYS A 242 -15.00 9.72 -6.42
C LYS A 242 -15.01 8.22 -6.72
N SER A 243 -14.21 7.82 -7.70
CA SER A 243 -14.21 6.47 -8.28
C SER A 243 -13.23 5.52 -7.56
N VAL A 244 -12.33 6.09 -6.76
CA VAL A 244 -11.24 5.40 -6.06
C VAL A 244 -10.94 6.14 -4.76
N CYS A 245 -10.39 5.46 -3.76
CA CYS A 245 -9.82 6.15 -2.59
C CYS A 245 -8.31 6.34 -2.77
N THR A 246 -7.80 7.52 -2.40
CA THR A 246 -6.37 7.84 -2.39
C THR A 246 -5.97 8.37 -1.01
N SER A 247 -5.31 7.52 -0.22
CA SER A 247 -4.98 7.77 1.18
C SER A 247 -3.49 8.02 1.35
N VAL A 248 -3.11 9.30 1.43
CA VAL A 248 -1.71 9.72 1.55
C VAL A 248 -1.29 9.81 3.02
N ASN A 249 -0.08 9.36 3.35
CA ASN A 249 0.58 9.48 4.66
C ASN A 249 -0.34 9.16 5.86
N GLU A 250 -0.71 10.16 6.69
CA GLU A 250 -1.54 9.98 7.89
C GLU A 250 -3.03 9.72 7.60
N CYS A 251 -3.47 9.83 6.34
CA CYS A 251 -4.81 9.41 5.95
C CYS A 251 -4.89 7.88 5.96
N MET A 252 -5.58 7.30 6.95
CA MET A 252 -5.64 5.84 7.12
C MET A 252 -6.39 5.12 5.99
N CYS A 253 -7.57 5.60 5.62
CA CYS A 253 -8.40 5.04 4.55
C CYS A 253 -9.40 6.09 4.04
N HIS A 254 -10.08 5.76 2.94
CA HIS A 254 -11.16 6.57 2.33
C HIS A 254 -10.77 8.02 2.01
N GLY A 255 -9.49 8.26 1.69
CA GLY A 255 -9.04 9.57 1.22
C GLY A 255 -9.73 9.93 -0.08
N ILE A 256 -10.36 11.10 -0.13
CA ILE A 256 -11.06 11.59 -1.32
C ILE A 256 -10.03 12.19 -2.29
N PRO A 257 -9.92 11.70 -3.54
CA PRO A 257 -9.13 12.34 -4.58
C PRO A 257 -9.43 13.84 -4.74
N ASP A 258 -8.37 14.65 -4.77
CA ASP A 258 -8.43 16.11 -4.83
C ASP A 258 -7.23 16.70 -5.62
N SER A 259 -7.08 18.03 -5.59
CA SER A 259 -6.04 18.74 -6.32
C SER A 259 -4.65 18.65 -5.68
N ARG A 260 -4.46 17.85 -4.62
CA ARG A 260 -3.16 17.69 -3.97
C ARG A 260 -2.20 16.94 -4.89
N GLN A 261 -1.05 17.55 -5.17
CA GLN A 261 0.07 16.90 -5.83
C GLN A 261 0.82 15.97 -4.87
N LEU A 262 1.23 14.80 -5.36
CA LEU A 262 2.14 13.92 -4.62
C LEU A 262 3.52 14.56 -4.47
N GLN A 263 4.12 14.38 -3.30
CA GLN A 263 5.43 14.94 -2.95
C GLN A 263 6.48 13.83 -2.82
N ASP A 264 7.75 14.18 -3.09
CA ASP A 264 8.87 13.27 -2.87
C ASP A 264 8.90 12.80 -1.40
N GLY A 265 8.95 11.49 -1.24
CA GLY A 265 8.90 10.78 0.03
C GLY A 265 7.50 10.50 0.58
N ASP A 266 6.41 10.89 -0.08
CA ASP A 266 5.06 10.45 0.31
C ASP A 266 4.89 8.92 0.23
N ILE A 267 3.96 8.37 1.01
CA ILE A 267 3.34 7.08 0.71
C ILE A 267 1.87 7.31 0.39
N ILE A 268 1.31 6.54 -0.54
CA ILE A 268 -0.10 6.63 -0.93
C ILE A 268 -0.71 5.24 -1.05
N ASN A 269 -1.76 4.97 -0.31
CA ASN A 269 -2.63 3.83 -0.56
C ASN A 269 -3.65 4.19 -1.64
N ILE A 270 -3.77 3.35 -2.67
CA ILE A 270 -4.81 3.43 -3.70
C ILE A 270 -5.72 2.21 -3.48
N ASP A 271 -7.01 2.48 -3.30
CA ASP A 271 -8.04 1.47 -3.00
C ASP A 271 -9.07 1.41 -4.13
N VAL A 272 -9.04 0.31 -4.88
CA VAL A 272 -9.79 0.09 -6.11
C VAL A 272 -10.85 -0.95 -5.88
N THR A 273 -12.11 -0.56 -6.12
CA THR A 273 -13.24 -1.48 -6.12
C THR A 273 -14.04 -1.32 -7.40
N VAL A 274 -14.25 -2.40 -8.15
CA VAL A 274 -15.02 -2.40 -9.42
C VAL A 274 -16.28 -3.23 -9.27
N TYR A 275 -17.35 -2.86 -9.98
CA TYR A 275 -18.57 -3.64 -10.10
C TYR A 275 -18.71 -4.13 -11.53
N LEU A 276 -18.63 -5.44 -11.71
CA LEU A 276 -18.64 -6.12 -13.00
C LEU A 276 -19.53 -7.35 -12.92
N ASN A 277 -20.45 -7.51 -13.89
CA ASN A 277 -21.34 -8.67 -14.01
C ASN A 277 -22.14 -9.00 -12.73
N GLY A 278 -22.47 -8.00 -11.91
CA GLY A 278 -23.19 -8.19 -10.65
C GLY A 278 -22.33 -8.34 -9.41
N TYR A 279 -20.99 -8.33 -9.53
CA TYR A 279 -20.06 -8.64 -8.44
C TYR A 279 -19.06 -7.51 -8.23
N HIS A 280 -18.67 -7.31 -6.97
CA HIS A 280 -17.63 -6.36 -6.60
C HIS A 280 -16.27 -7.06 -6.48
N GLY A 281 -15.24 -6.53 -7.13
CA GLY A 281 -13.84 -6.91 -6.91
C GLY A 281 -13.13 -5.78 -6.18
N ASP A 282 -12.45 -6.08 -5.07
CA ASP A 282 -11.89 -5.10 -4.15
C ASP A 282 -10.42 -5.38 -3.81
N THR A 283 -9.55 -4.38 -3.97
CA THR A 283 -8.13 -4.50 -3.62
C THR A 283 -7.46 -3.14 -3.47
N SER A 284 -6.45 -3.07 -2.59
CA SER A 284 -5.66 -1.87 -2.39
C SER A 284 -4.17 -2.17 -2.21
N LYS A 285 -3.33 -1.16 -2.50
CA LYS A 285 -1.89 -1.23 -2.26
C LYS A 285 -1.33 0.14 -1.91
N THR A 286 -0.34 0.14 -1.02
CA THR A 286 0.44 1.34 -0.68
C THR A 286 1.67 1.46 -1.57
N PHE A 287 1.77 2.56 -2.29
CA PHE A 287 2.86 2.92 -3.20
C PHE A 287 3.81 3.94 -2.58
N LEU A 288 5.08 3.85 -2.96
CA LEU A 288 6.14 4.75 -2.52
C LEU A 288 6.30 5.89 -3.53
N CYS A 289 6.26 7.15 -3.09
CA CYS A 289 6.43 8.30 -3.96
C CYS A 289 7.89 8.77 -3.91
N GLY A 290 8.69 8.44 -4.92
CA GLY A 290 10.10 8.86 -4.98
C GLY A 290 10.95 8.36 -3.80
N ASN A 291 11.71 9.27 -3.18
CA ASN A 291 12.66 8.95 -2.11
C ASN A 291 11.99 8.88 -0.73
N VAL A 292 11.32 7.75 -0.48
CA VAL A 292 10.69 7.47 0.82
C VAL A 292 11.72 7.09 1.88
N SER A 293 11.50 7.52 3.14
CA SER A 293 12.37 7.18 4.27
C SER A 293 12.36 5.68 4.59
N ASP A 294 13.45 5.16 5.13
CA ASP A 294 13.53 3.73 5.48
C ASP A 294 12.51 3.32 6.55
N ALA A 295 12.12 4.25 7.43
CA ALA A 295 11.06 4.01 8.39
C ALA A 295 9.70 3.75 7.70
N LEU A 296 9.34 4.57 6.70
CA LEU A 296 8.11 4.39 5.93
C LEU A 296 8.18 3.15 5.01
N LYS A 297 9.33 2.86 4.41
CA LYS A 297 9.53 1.61 3.65
C LYS A 297 9.32 0.38 4.53
N ARG A 298 9.87 0.38 5.75
CA ARG A 298 9.65 -0.69 6.73
C ARG A 298 8.18 -0.79 7.13
N PHE A 299 7.52 0.34 7.39
CA PHE A 299 6.09 0.37 7.68
C PHE A 299 5.27 -0.31 6.58
N VAL A 300 5.45 0.09 5.31
CA VAL A 300 4.75 -0.51 4.16
C VAL A 300 5.03 -2.01 4.06
N LYS A 301 6.29 -2.43 4.20
CA LYS A 301 6.65 -3.86 4.17
C LYS A 301 5.95 -4.66 5.28
N VAL A 302 5.94 -4.15 6.51
CA VAL A 302 5.28 -4.83 7.63
C VAL A 302 3.77 -4.92 7.42
N THR A 303 3.14 -3.92 6.82
CA THR A 303 1.71 -3.99 6.47
C THR A 303 1.42 -5.07 5.42
N GLU A 304 2.29 -5.24 4.42
CA GLU A 304 2.19 -6.32 3.42
C GLU A 304 2.40 -7.69 4.07
N GLU A 305 3.38 -7.84 4.96
CA GLU A 305 3.59 -9.09 5.72
C GLU A 305 2.40 -9.42 6.64
N CYS A 306 1.73 -8.42 7.21
CA CYS A 306 0.51 -8.62 7.98
C CYS A 306 -0.62 -9.18 7.11
N LEU A 307 -0.81 -8.63 5.92
CA LEU A 307 -1.80 -9.10 4.96
C LEU A 307 -1.55 -10.57 4.59
N GLU A 308 -0.32 -10.91 4.17
CA GLU A 308 0.06 -12.28 3.79
C GLU A 308 -0.18 -13.29 4.92
N ARG A 309 0.19 -12.93 6.17
CA ARG A 309 -0.07 -13.79 7.33
C ARG A 309 -1.56 -13.92 7.64
N GLY A 310 -2.35 -12.88 7.38
CA GLY A 310 -3.81 -12.91 7.47
C GLY A 310 -4.42 -13.87 6.45
N ILE A 311 -3.99 -13.80 5.20
CA ILE A 311 -4.43 -14.68 4.12
C ILE A 311 -4.06 -16.15 4.43
N ALA A 312 -2.85 -16.39 4.93
CA ALA A 312 -2.37 -17.75 5.23
C ALA A 312 -3.18 -18.51 6.29
N VAL A 313 -4.01 -17.82 7.10
CA VAL A 313 -4.91 -18.50 8.06
C VAL A 313 -6.30 -18.80 7.50
N CYS A 314 -6.65 -18.26 6.33
CA CYS A 314 -7.94 -18.47 5.68
C CYS A 314 -8.03 -19.87 5.09
N LYS A 315 -8.95 -20.67 5.62
CA LYS A 315 -9.30 -22.01 5.13
C LYS A 315 -10.65 -22.42 5.70
N ASP A 316 -11.24 -23.46 5.15
CA ASP A 316 -12.49 -24.03 5.67
C ASP A 316 -12.38 -24.35 7.18
N GLY A 317 -13.47 -24.05 7.91
CA GLY A 317 -13.55 -24.18 9.37
C GLY A 317 -12.70 -23.20 10.20
N ALA A 318 -11.93 -22.29 9.59
CA ALA A 318 -11.16 -21.29 10.35
C ALA A 318 -12.02 -20.11 10.80
N SER A 319 -12.00 -19.77 12.09
CA SER A 319 -12.66 -18.56 12.60
C SER A 319 -12.02 -17.28 12.06
N PHE A 320 -12.83 -16.34 11.58
CA PHE A 320 -12.41 -14.99 11.17
C PHE A 320 -11.56 -14.25 12.23
N LYS A 321 -11.82 -14.48 13.53
CA LYS A 321 -11.05 -13.88 14.63
C LYS A 321 -9.55 -14.23 14.58
N LYS A 322 -9.18 -15.35 13.92
CA LYS A 322 -7.78 -15.76 13.76
C LYS A 322 -6.98 -14.80 12.88
N ILE A 323 -7.61 -14.14 11.90
CA ILE A 323 -6.96 -13.16 11.02
C ILE A 323 -6.42 -12.00 11.86
N GLY A 324 -7.29 -11.36 12.66
CA GLY A 324 -6.90 -10.26 13.54
C GLY A 324 -5.86 -10.65 14.59
N LYS A 325 -5.98 -11.86 15.17
CA LYS A 325 -4.98 -12.40 16.11
C LYS A 325 -3.60 -12.54 15.45
N LYS A 326 -3.56 -13.01 14.21
CA LYS A 326 -2.30 -13.22 13.49
C LYS A 326 -1.61 -11.91 13.11
N ILE A 327 -2.39 -10.92 12.63
CA ILE A 327 -1.91 -9.56 12.33
C ILE A 327 -1.34 -8.91 13.59
N ARG A 328 -2.10 -8.88 14.69
CA ARG A 328 -1.68 -8.29 15.96
C ARG A 328 -0.37 -8.90 16.48
N GLY A 329 -0.23 -10.22 16.38
CA GLY A 329 0.97 -10.93 16.83
C GLY A 329 2.26 -10.50 16.12
N LEU A 330 2.21 -10.17 14.82
CA LEU A 330 3.38 -9.67 14.09
C LEU A 330 3.72 -8.24 14.54
N VAL A 331 2.71 -7.36 14.59
CA VAL A 331 2.90 -5.95 14.94
C VAL A 331 3.49 -5.81 16.35
N SER A 332 3.04 -6.60 17.33
CA SER A 332 3.59 -6.58 18.69
C SER A 332 5.06 -7.00 18.75
N HIS A 333 5.49 -7.94 17.91
CA HIS A 333 6.90 -8.37 17.85
C HIS A 333 7.81 -7.29 17.25
N GLU A 334 7.34 -6.56 16.23
CA GLU A 334 8.07 -5.44 15.61
C GLU A 334 8.06 -4.15 16.46
N HIS A 335 7.06 -3.97 17.32
CA HIS A 335 7.04 -2.86 18.27
C HIS A 335 8.13 -3.00 19.36
N SER A 336 8.51 -4.23 19.69
CA SER A 336 9.68 -4.49 20.54
C SER A 336 11.01 -4.12 19.86
N SER A 337 11.03 -3.83 18.55
CA SER A 337 12.26 -3.59 17.78
C SER A 337 12.41 -2.18 17.18
N SER A 338 11.37 -1.39 16.84
CA SER A 338 11.49 0.08 16.57
C SER A 338 10.23 0.85 16.07
N LEU A 339 9.05 0.23 15.91
CA LEU A 339 7.90 0.89 15.23
C LEU A 339 6.95 1.74 16.10
N SER A 340 7.28 1.97 17.38
CA SER A 340 6.35 2.55 18.37
C SER A 340 5.84 3.96 18.07
N SER A 341 6.49 4.73 17.20
CA SER A 341 6.13 6.14 16.94
C SER A 341 5.23 6.37 15.73
N LEU A 342 4.95 5.35 14.91
CA LEU A 342 4.16 5.49 13.68
C LEU A 342 2.76 4.86 13.76
N LEU A 343 2.51 4.02 14.76
CA LEU A 343 1.32 3.14 14.79
C LEU A 343 0.40 3.35 16.00
N TYR A 344 0.67 4.30 16.91
CA TYR A 344 -0.12 4.45 18.13
C TYR A 344 -0.21 5.89 18.64
N GLU A 345 -1.36 6.53 18.38
CA GLU A 345 -2.15 7.22 19.41
C GLU A 345 -3.57 6.63 19.25
N PRO A 346 -4.14 5.95 20.27
CA PRO A 346 -5.44 5.33 20.14
C PRO A 346 -6.51 6.43 20.10
N VAL A 347 -7.01 6.76 18.91
CA VAL A 347 -8.31 7.44 18.78
C VAL A 347 -9.36 6.33 18.86
N LEU A 348 -9.67 5.94 20.09
CA LEU A 348 -10.95 5.34 20.44
C LEU A 348 -11.75 6.46 21.10
N ASP A 349 -12.64 7.09 20.33
CA ASP A 349 -13.86 7.72 20.82
C ASP A 349 -15.00 7.31 19.89
#